data_AF-G4U363-F1
#
_entry.id   AF-G4U363-F1
#
_cell.length_a   1.000
_cell.length_b   1.000
_cell.length_c   1.000
_cell.angle_alpha   90.00
_cell.angle_beta   90.00
_cell.angle_gamma   90.00
#
_symmetry.space_group_name_H-M   'P 1'
#
loop_
_entity.id
_entity.type
_entity.pdbx_description
1 polymer ?
#
loop_
_entity_poly.entity_id
_entity_poly.type
_entity_poly.pdbx_seq_one_letter_code
_entity_poly.pdbx_strand_id
1 'polypeptide(L)'
;MLLWFTPFAADLSMPATSDELTSPGEELESQLSNFLQELHDSDLVVGDRRSEGAGNSKLAQYNTLAEKLAARRRSPYPDPITLPVEIFIAIIKEAVAYDDATSMEAVLRLTLLSDSWRVALLQIPDLWTEISIEDRYIESSELPAQIHLGVTLTLKRPITLAIDHDLRKWTSILPLLTPHTHRIRRILVRPPTMYETIRTDDAFSWDFDDIIYSLGPLHALEDLTVCGDLLTSIDQWKFLVNMPSLRYITETRAPFSRLVAEPGTHSHLRILYSEVTAVELLKHRSQLHNLEELSSTEAYGH
;
A
#
# COMPACT_ATOMS: atom_id res chain seq x y z
N MET A 1 26.34 0.95 0.14
CA MET A 1 25.71 1.35 -1.14
C MET A 1 24.25 1.62 -0.83
N LEU A 2 23.95 2.85 -0.42
CA LEU A 2 22.61 3.30 -0.01
C LEU A 2 22.06 4.17 -1.13
N LEU A 3 21.07 3.66 -1.85
CA LEU A 3 20.36 4.41 -2.88
C LEU A 3 19.35 5.34 -2.21
N TRP A 4 19.35 6.56 -2.72
CA TRP A 4 18.56 7.70 -2.27
C TRP A 4 17.07 7.49 -2.53
N PHE A 5 16.23 7.96 -1.61
CA PHE A 5 14.84 8.30 -1.90
C PHE A 5 14.83 9.59 -2.73
N THR A 6 14.42 9.53 -3.99
CA THR A 6 13.92 10.70 -4.71
C THR A 6 12.42 10.82 -4.43
N PRO A 7 11.93 11.95 -3.89
CA PRO A 7 10.50 12.18 -3.87
C PRO A 7 10.04 12.52 -5.29
N PHE A 8 8.85 12.02 -5.62
CA PHE A 8 8.10 12.36 -6.81
C PHE A 8 7.81 13.87 -6.78
N ALA A 9 8.65 14.66 -7.46
CA ALA A 9 8.41 16.08 -7.67
C ALA A 9 7.34 16.23 -8.74
N ALA A 10 6.11 16.54 -8.32
CA ALA A 10 5.13 17.11 -9.23
C ALA A 10 5.72 18.42 -9.79
N ASP A 11 5.70 18.52 -11.12
CA ASP A 11 6.33 19.54 -11.94
C ASP A 11 5.69 20.93 -11.69
N LEU A 12 6.12 21.60 -10.62
CA LEU A 12 5.94 23.04 -10.42
C LEU A 12 7.19 23.73 -10.95
N SER A 13 7.24 23.86 -12.28
CA SER A 13 8.16 24.73 -13.00
C SER A 13 7.99 26.19 -12.52
N MET A 14 8.75 26.54 -11.49
CA MET A 14 9.03 27.93 -11.13
C MET A 14 10.23 28.39 -11.97
N PRO A 15 10.20 29.60 -12.56
CA PRO A 15 11.27 30.07 -13.42
C PRO A 15 12.59 30.15 -12.65
N ALA A 16 13.61 29.49 -13.21
CA ALA A 16 14.97 29.50 -12.70
C ALA A 16 15.57 30.91 -12.78
N THR A 17 15.64 31.60 -11.64
CA THR A 17 16.57 32.71 -11.45
C THR A 17 17.93 32.13 -11.11
N SER A 18 18.84 32.18 -12.08
CA SER A 18 20.23 31.76 -12.00
C SER A 18 21.06 32.74 -11.19
N ASP A 19 20.92 32.68 -9.86
CA ASP A 19 21.99 33.05 -8.93
C ASP A 19 22.43 31.74 -8.25
N GLU A 20 23.64 31.28 -8.57
CA GLU A 20 24.33 30.14 -7.94
C GLU A 20 24.69 30.48 -6.49
N LEU A 21 23.67 30.62 -5.64
CA LEU A 21 23.84 30.55 -4.21
C LEU A 21 24.09 29.07 -3.88
N THR A 22 25.37 28.72 -3.79
CA THR A 22 25.81 27.46 -3.19
C THR A 22 25.00 27.28 -1.91
N SER A 23 24.20 26.23 -1.85
CA SER A 23 23.30 26.05 -0.72
C SER A 23 24.19 26.04 0.51
N PRO A 24 23.87 26.78 1.59
CA PRO A 24 24.79 26.89 2.72
C PRO A 24 25.14 25.52 3.36
N GLY A 25 24.48 24.44 2.94
CA GLY A 25 24.66 23.06 3.41
C GLY A 25 25.76 22.37 2.63
N GLU A 26 25.89 22.66 1.35
CA GLU A 26 27.01 22.22 0.52
C GLU A 26 28.31 22.82 1.02
N GLU A 27 28.29 24.07 1.51
CA GLU A 27 29.45 24.70 2.13
C GLU A 27 29.89 23.98 3.43
N LEU A 28 28.93 23.63 4.29
CA LEU A 28 29.20 22.89 5.54
C LEU A 28 29.69 21.46 5.27
N GLU A 29 29.12 20.78 4.27
CA GLU A 29 29.57 19.46 3.84
C GLU A 29 30.98 19.52 3.24
N SER A 30 31.28 20.55 2.44
CA SER A 30 32.62 20.81 1.92
C SER A 30 33.62 21.11 3.05
N GLN A 31 33.25 21.93 4.03
CA GLN A 31 34.08 22.20 5.22
C GLN A 31 34.38 20.92 6.00
N LEU A 32 33.39 20.05 6.22
CA LEU A 32 33.60 18.78 6.91
C LEU A 32 34.49 17.83 6.10
N SER A 33 34.28 17.73 4.78
CA SER A 33 35.11 16.91 3.90
C SER A 33 36.57 17.37 3.89
N ASN A 34 36.81 18.68 3.74
CA ASN A 34 38.15 19.25 3.78
C ASN A 34 38.83 19.00 5.12
N PHE A 35 38.10 19.14 6.22
CA PHE A 35 38.62 18.86 7.56
C PHE A 35 39.00 17.39 7.76
N LEU A 36 38.19 16.45 7.24
CA LEU A 36 38.51 15.02 7.27
C LEU A 36 39.75 14.68 6.42
N GLN A 37 39.90 15.34 5.27
CA GLN A 37 41.09 15.20 4.43
C GLN A 37 42.34 15.72 5.16
N GLU A 38 42.26 16.90 5.79
CA GLU A 38 43.36 17.46 6.60
C GLU A 38 43.76 16.56 7.78
N LEU A 39 42.78 15.90 8.42
CA LEU A 39 43.04 14.91 9.46
C LEU A 39 43.85 13.73 8.92
N HIS A 40 43.38 13.16 7.80
CA HIS A 40 44.04 12.02 7.15
C HIS A 40 45.48 12.34 6.73
N ASP A 41 45.69 13.51 6.12
CA ASP A 41 47.01 13.95 5.68
C ASP A 41 47.95 14.23 6.88
N SER A 42 47.39 14.64 8.03
CA SER A 42 48.17 14.89 9.24
C SER A 42 48.58 13.62 10.01
N ASP A 43 47.78 12.56 9.95
CA ASP A 43 48.12 11.26 10.58
C ASP A 43 49.25 10.53 9.85
N LEU A 44 49.45 10.80 8.56
CA LEU A 44 50.57 10.26 7.78
C LEU A 44 51.94 10.84 8.21
N VAL A 45 51.98 11.89 9.03
CA VAL A 45 53.19 12.65 9.35
C VAL A 45 53.74 12.39 10.76
N VAL A 46 53.02 11.72 11.67
CA VAL A 46 53.35 11.79 13.11
C VAL A 46 53.85 10.47 13.72
N GLY A 47 55.17 10.38 13.85
CA GLY A 47 55.89 9.52 14.80
C GLY A 47 56.31 10.24 16.09
N ASP A 48 55.81 11.46 16.36
CA ASP A 48 56.32 12.30 17.45
C ASP A 48 55.33 12.42 18.62
N ARG A 49 55.75 11.93 19.79
CA ARG A 49 54.92 11.67 20.99
C ARG A 49 54.52 12.91 21.79
N ARG A 50 54.66 14.13 21.24
CA ARG A 50 54.37 15.40 21.94
C ARG A 50 53.03 16.05 21.57
N SER A 51 52.17 15.38 20.79
CA SER A 51 50.97 15.97 20.19
C SER A 51 49.65 15.67 20.92
N GLU A 52 49.64 15.48 22.24
CA GLU A 52 48.38 15.22 22.98
C GLU A 52 47.45 16.45 23.02
N GLY A 53 48.01 17.66 23.04
CA GLY A 53 47.21 18.91 23.06
C GLY A 53 46.54 19.25 21.73
N ALA A 54 47.19 18.93 20.60
CA ALA A 54 46.68 19.25 19.27
C ALA A 54 45.54 18.30 18.85
N GLY A 55 45.59 17.03 19.26
CA GLY A 55 44.53 16.04 18.99
C GLY A 55 43.18 16.45 19.59
N ASN A 56 43.17 16.95 20.83
CA ASN A 56 41.94 17.39 21.50
C ASN A 56 41.28 18.59 20.81
N SER A 57 42.08 19.51 20.25
CA SER A 57 41.58 20.67 19.50
C SER A 57 40.90 20.27 18.20
N LYS A 58 41.50 19.35 17.43
CA LYS A 58 40.92 18.85 16.18
C LYS A 58 39.63 18.05 16.42
N LEU A 59 39.59 17.23 17.46
CA LEU A 59 38.37 16.49 17.82
C LEU A 59 37.22 17.44 18.20
N ALA A 60 37.51 18.53 18.92
CA ALA A 60 36.49 19.54 19.25
C ALA A 60 35.95 20.26 18.01
N GLN A 61 36.81 20.58 17.04
CA GLN A 61 36.39 21.16 15.75
C GLN A 61 35.53 20.19 14.94
N TYR A 62 35.92 18.91 14.86
CA TYR A 62 35.11 17.86 14.23
C TYR A 62 33.71 17.79 14.84
N ASN A 63 33.62 17.67 16.17
CA ASN A 63 32.34 17.57 16.87
C ASN A 63 31.47 18.81 16.62
N THR A 64 32.06 20.00 16.60
CA THR A 64 31.34 21.25 16.32
C THR A 64 30.78 21.28 14.89
N LEU A 65 31.55 20.84 13.89
CA LEU A 65 31.09 20.78 12.50
C LEU A 65 30.00 19.71 12.32
N ALA A 66 30.20 18.53 12.92
CA ALA A 66 29.22 17.45 12.90
C ALA A 66 27.89 17.86 13.57
N GLU A 67 27.94 18.56 14.71
CA GLU A 67 26.75 19.08 15.39
C GLU A 67 26.02 20.14 14.57
N LYS A 68 26.75 21.07 13.93
CA LYS A 68 26.13 22.08 13.04
C LYS A 68 25.44 21.42 11.85
N LEU A 69 26.08 20.42 11.25
CA LEU A 69 25.54 19.67 10.13
C LEU A 69 24.31 18.86 10.57
N ALA A 70 24.37 18.20 11.72
CA ALA A 70 23.24 17.50 12.31
C ALA A 70 22.07 18.44 12.65
N ALA A 71 22.35 19.60 13.26
CA ALA A 71 21.34 20.60 13.59
C ALA A 71 20.64 21.17 12.35
N ARG A 72 21.36 21.30 11.24
CA ARG A 72 20.80 21.70 9.95
C ARG A 72 19.96 20.60 9.30
N ARG A 73 20.42 19.35 9.39
CA ARG A 73 19.69 18.18 8.88
C ARG A 73 18.43 17.88 9.69
N ARG A 74 18.32 18.39 10.93
CA ARG A 74 17.05 18.36 11.67
C ARG A 74 16.04 19.19 10.90
N SER A 75 14.99 18.52 10.45
CA SER A 75 13.80 19.18 9.91
C SER A 75 13.35 20.28 10.89
N PRO A 76 12.94 21.47 10.40
CA PRO A 76 12.33 22.47 11.26
C PRO A 76 10.99 22.00 11.85
N TYR A 77 10.43 20.92 11.28
CA TYR A 77 9.20 20.30 11.74
C TYR A 77 9.48 19.27 12.83
N PRO A 78 8.61 19.18 13.86
CA PRO A 78 8.70 18.13 14.86
C PRO A 78 8.60 16.76 14.19
N ASP A 79 9.22 15.75 14.81
CA ASP A 79 9.08 14.36 14.36
C ASP A 79 7.58 14.00 14.30
N PRO A 80 7.06 13.52 13.16
CA PRO A 80 5.66 13.12 13.01
C PRO A 80 5.15 12.20 14.13
N ILE A 81 6.03 11.41 14.75
CA ILE A 81 5.68 10.52 15.87
C ILE A 81 5.16 11.27 17.11
N THR A 82 5.45 12.57 17.22
CA THR A 82 5.00 13.44 18.33
C THR A 82 3.61 14.02 18.11
N LEU A 83 3.03 13.84 16.92
CA LEU A 83 1.70 14.28 16.58
C LEU A 83 0.63 13.35 17.21
N PRO A 84 -0.62 13.81 17.36
CA PRO A 84 -1.75 12.94 17.68
C PRO A 84 -1.81 11.73 16.74
N VAL A 85 -2.12 10.57 17.27
CA VAL A 85 -2.04 9.29 16.54
C VAL A 85 -2.89 9.30 15.28
N GLU A 86 -4.04 9.98 15.28
CA GLU A 86 -4.92 10.11 14.13
C GLU A 86 -4.27 10.87 12.97
N ILE A 87 -3.55 11.96 13.30
CA ILE A 87 -2.83 12.78 12.32
C ILE A 87 -1.61 12.02 11.81
N PHE A 88 -0.89 11.35 12.71
CA PHE A 88 0.23 10.50 12.36
C PHE A 88 -0.20 9.42 11.36
N ILE A 89 -1.29 8.68 11.63
CA ILE A 89 -1.84 7.66 10.72
C ILE A 89 -2.17 8.27 9.36
N ALA A 90 -2.85 9.42 9.33
CA ALA A 90 -3.22 10.07 8.08
C ALA A 90 -2.00 10.44 7.24
N ILE A 91 -0.95 11.00 7.87
CA ILE A 91 0.32 11.32 7.20
C ILE A 91 0.97 10.06 6.65
N ILE A 92 1.03 8.98 7.43
CA ILE A 92 1.65 7.73 6.99
C ILE A 92 0.88 7.14 5.82
N LYS A 93 -0.45 7.05 5.90
CA LYS A 93 -1.30 6.54 4.81
C LYS A 93 -1.11 7.35 3.53
N GLU A 94 -1.08 8.68 3.62
CA GLU A 94 -0.83 9.54 2.46
C GLU A 94 0.57 9.33 1.88
N ALA A 95 1.60 9.25 2.74
CA ALA A 95 2.99 9.10 2.33
C ALA A 95 3.30 7.74 1.69
N VAL A 96 2.53 6.70 2.03
CA VAL A 96 2.70 5.32 1.52
C VAL A 96 1.55 4.89 0.60
N ALA A 97 0.67 5.82 0.23
CA ALA A 97 -0.45 5.53 -0.65
C ALA A 97 0.06 5.12 -2.04
N TYR A 98 -0.46 3.99 -2.52
CA TYR A 98 -0.24 3.49 -3.87
C TYR A 98 -1.60 3.08 -4.47
N ASP A 99 -2.03 3.77 -5.53
CA ASP A 99 -3.26 3.49 -6.30
C ASP A 99 -4.51 3.20 -5.44
N ASP A 100 -4.77 4.03 -4.42
CA ASP A 100 -5.88 3.91 -3.45
C ASP A 100 -5.73 2.83 -2.34
N ALA A 101 -4.54 2.27 -2.14
CA ALA A 101 -4.24 1.41 -0.98
C ALA A 101 -2.91 1.77 -0.31
N THR A 102 -2.80 1.46 0.98
CA THR A 102 -1.56 1.60 1.76
C THR A 102 -0.55 0.52 1.35
N SER A 103 0.61 0.91 0.82
CA SER A 103 1.69 -0.04 0.51
C SER A 103 2.34 -0.56 1.79
N MET A 104 2.13 -1.85 2.08
CA MET A 104 2.69 -2.51 3.26
C MET A 104 4.22 -2.52 3.25
N GLU A 105 4.86 -2.68 2.08
CA GLU A 105 6.31 -2.60 1.98
C GLU A 105 6.81 -1.20 2.37
N ALA A 106 6.16 -0.14 1.89
CA ALA A 106 6.53 1.22 2.25
C ALA A 106 6.37 1.47 3.75
N VAL A 107 5.29 0.98 4.38
CA VAL A 107 5.13 1.04 5.84
C VAL A 107 6.25 0.29 6.56
N LEU A 108 6.62 -0.92 6.09
CA LEU A 108 7.72 -1.69 6.66
C LEU A 108 9.07 -0.97 6.52
N ARG A 109 9.34 -0.30 5.39
CA ARG A 109 10.53 0.52 5.22
C ARG A 109 10.59 1.69 6.21
N LEU A 110 9.45 2.29 6.55
CA LEU A 110 9.40 3.33 7.59
C LEU A 110 9.77 2.81 8.99
N THR A 111 9.57 1.52 9.27
CA THR A 111 10.03 0.91 10.53
C THR A 111 11.55 0.85 10.66
N LEU A 112 12.29 1.04 9.56
CA LEU A 112 13.76 1.06 9.57
C LEU A 112 14.35 2.43 9.94
N LEU A 113 13.52 3.47 10.06
CA LEU A 113 13.99 4.83 10.35
C LEU A 113 14.55 4.97 11.77
N SER A 114 13.85 4.41 12.76
CA SER A 114 14.29 4.38 14.16
C SER A 114 13.49 3.36 14.97
N ASP A 115 13.99 2.99 16.16
CA ASP A 115 13.27 2.11 17.08
C ASP A 115 11.91 2.68 17.49
N SER A 116 11.83 4.00 17.71
CA SER A 116 10.58 4.70 18.06
C SER A 116 9.55 4.57 16.94
N TRP A 117 9.97 4.79 15.69
CA TRP A 117 9.11 4.64 14.51
C TRP A 117 8.64 3.20 14.34
N ARG A 118 9.52 2.21 14.50
CA ARG A 118 9.15 0.79 14.47
C ARG A 118 8.08 0.47 15.51
N VAL A 119 8.28 0.88 16.77
CA VAL A 119 7.33 0.61 17.85
C VAL A 119 5.99 1.28 17.57
N ALA A 120 5.99 2.57 17.17
CA ALA A 120 4.77 3.29 16.88
C ALA A 120 3.97 2.66 15.73
N LEU A 121 4.61 2.36 14.59
CA LEU A 121 3.94 1.79 13.42
C LEU A 121 3.37 0.39 13.69
N LEU A 122 4.13 -0.48 14.36
CA LEU A 122 3.69 -1.84 14.69
C LEU A 122 2.56 -1.88 15.72
N GLN A 123 2.41 -0.83 16.54
CA GLN A 123 1.36 -0.74 17.55
C GLN A 123 0.03 -0.18 17.03
N ILE A 124 -0.04 0.23 15.76
CA ILE A 124 -1.22 0.86 15.17
C ILE A 124 -1.89 -0.10 14.16
N PRO A 125 -2.95 -0.83 14.55
CA PRO A 125 -3.60 -1.80 13.67
C PRO A 125 -4.19 -1.20 12.39
N ASP A 126 -4.61 0.07 12.44
CA ASP A 126 -5.32 0.74 11.33
C ASP A 126 -4.42 1.05 10.12
N LEU A 127 -3.09 0.95 10.29
CA LEU A 127 -2.12 1.02 9.19
C LEU A 127 -2.03 -0.29 8.40
N TRP A 128 -2.48 -1.41 8.99
CA TRP A 128 -2.34 -2.74 8.42
C TRP A 128 -3.65 -3.29 7.85
N THR A 129 -4.76 -2.55 8.01
CA THR A 129 -6.09 -2.96 7.53
C THR A 129 -6.18 -3.09 6.01
N GLU A 130 -5.28 -2.45 5.27
CA GLU A 130 -5.20 -2.50 3.82
C GLU A 130 -4.03 -3.40 3.43
N ILE A 131 -4.33 -4.58 2.90
CA ILE A 131 -3.32 -5.56 2.49
C ILE A 131 -3.28 -5.54 0.96
N SER A 132 -2.20 -5.00 0.41
CA SER A 132 -1.94 -5.09 -1.02
C SER A 132 -1.24 -6.39 -1.38
N ILE A 133 -1.75 -7.03 -2.43
CA ILE A 133 -1.25 -8.27 -3.02
C ILE A 133 -0.82 -7.89 -4.43
N GLU A 134 0.41 -7.40 -4.52
CA GLU A 134 0.97 -6.83 -5.75
C GLU A 134 1.96 -7.81 -6.38
N ASP A 135 1.89 -7.93 -7.70
CA ASP A 135 2.77 -8.85 -8.45
C ASP A 135 4.16 -8.25 -8.74
N ARG A 136 4.47 -7.04 -8.26
CA ARG A 136 5.81 -6.44 -8.42
C ARG A 136 6.94 -7.24 -7.75
N TYR A 137 6.58 -8.33 -7.07
CA TYR A 137 7.46 -9.27 -6.42
C TYR A 137 7.28 -10.71 -6.95
N ILE A 138 7.06 -10.89 -8.26
CA ILE A 138 6.97 -12.21 -8.95
C ILE A 138 8.05 -13.19 -8.47
N GLU A 139 9.21 -12.69 -8.05
CA GLU A 139 10.31 -13.50 -7.53
C GLU A 139 10.52 -13.45 -6.01
N SER A 140 9.90 -12.52 -5.26
CA SER A 140 10.12 -12.49 -3.81
C SER A 140 9.39 -13.64 -3.13
N SER A 141 10.14 -14.41 -2.35
CA SER A 141 9.62 -15.40 -1.40
C SER A 141 8.92 -14.74 -0.19
N GLU A 142 8.80 -13.41 -0.20
CA GLU A 142 8.41 -12.60 0.95
C GLU A 142 6.91 -12.31 1.00
N LEU A 143 6.19 -12.41 -0.13
CA LEU A 143 4.74 -12.11 -0.19
C LEU A 143 3.91 -12.86 0.87
N PRO A 144 4.08 -14.20 1.07
CA PRO A 144 3.38 -14.89 2.15
C PRO A 144 3.71 -14.34 3.55
N ALA A 145 4.97 -13.96 3.80
CA ALA A 145 5.38 -13.40 5.08
C ALA A 145 4.78 -12.01 5.31
N GLN A 146 4.71 -11.18 4.27
CA GLN A 146 4.08 -9.87 4.32
C GLN A 146 2.57 -9.99 4.59
N ILE A 147 1.86 -10.86 3.86
CA ILE A 147 0.42 -11.10 4.10
C ILE A 147 0.20 -11.62 5.53
N HIS A 148 1.00 -12.60 5.97
CA HIS A 148 0.90 -13.11 7.33
C HIS A 148 1.11 -12.01 8.39
N LEU A 149 2.10 -11.14 8.17
CA LEU A 149 2.37 -10.01 9.04
C LEU A 149 1.21 -9.00 9.04
N GLY A 150 0.74 -8.57 7.87
CA GLY A 150 -0.38 -7.62 7.74
C GLY A 150 -1.64 -8.15 8.42
N VAL A 151 -2.02 -9.40 8.15
CA VAL A 151 -3.16 -10.06 8.80
C VAL A 151 -3.02 -10.10 10.33
N THR A 152 -1.82 -10.41 10.82
CA THR A 152 -1.50 -10.48 12.26
C THR A 152 -1.59 -9.11 12.92
N LEU A 153 -0.99 -8.08 12.33
CA LEU A 153 -0.96 -6.72 12.85
C LEU A 153 -2.33 -6.01 12.75
N THR A 154 -3.19 -6.44 11.83
CA THR A 154 -4.57 -5.95 11.74
C THR A 154 -5.45 -6.44 12.91
N LEU A 155 -5.00 -7.44 13.68
CA LEU A 155 -5.69 -8.00 14.84
C LEU A 155 -7.12 -8.51 14.52
N LYS A 156 -8.16 -7.82 15.02
CA LYS A 156 -9.58 -8.14 14.77
C LYS A 156 -10.27 -7.10 13.90
N ARG A 157 -9.52 -6.13 13.35
CA ARG A 157 -10.08 -5.07 12.51
C ARG A 157 -10.53 -5.65 11.16
N PRO A 158 -11.49 -4.98 10.50
CA PRO A 158 -11.83 -5.24 9.10
C PRO A 158 -10.61 -5.17 8.17
N ILE A 159 -10.61 -5.99 7.13
CA ILE A 159 -9.55 -6.04 6.12
C ILE A 159 -10.10 -5.53 4.79
N THR A 160 -9.30 -4.68 4.14
CA THR A 160 -9.40 -4.33 2.73
C THR A 160 -8.29 -5.08 2.00
N LEU A 161 -8.66 -5.92 1.04
CA LEU A 161 -7.70 -6.55 0.14
C LEU A 161 -7.61 -5.74 -1.14
N ALA A 162 -6.41 -5.32 -1.49
CA ALA A 162 -6.11 -4.76 -2.81
C ALA A 162 -5.30 -5.81 -3.59
N ILE A 163 -5.80 -6.23 -4.74
CA ILE A 163 -5.28 -7.37 -5.50
C ILE A 163 -4.92 -6.87 -6.89
N ASP A 164 -3.64 -6.94 -7.25
CA ASP A 164 -3.21 -6.69 -8.62
C ASP A 164 -3.25 -7.99 -9.42
N HIS A 165 -3.87 -7.95 -10.60
CA HIS A 165 -4.25 -9.12 -11.39
C HIS A 165 -3.07 -9.72 -12.18
N ASP A 166 -2.20 -10.48 -11.50
CA ASP A 166 -1.38 -11.58 -12.05
C ASP A 166 -0.89 -12.46 -10.88
N LEU A 167 -1.79 -13.24 -10.28
CA LEU A 167 -1.49 -13.94 -9.02
C LEU A 167 -0.99 -15.36 -9.25
N ARG A 168 0.14 -15.53 -9.93
CA ARG A 168 0.82 -16.83 -10.09
C ARG A 168 1.02 -17.56 -8.75
N LYS A 169 1.15 -16.78 -7.67
CA LYS A 169 1.36 -17.25 -6.28
C LYS A 169 0.08 -17.34 -5.44
N TRP A 170 -1.11 -17.20 -6.03
CA TRP A 170 -2.38 -17.18 -5.31
C TRP A 170 -2.56 -18.38 -4.35
N THR A 171 -2.21 -19.57 -4.82
CA THR A 171 -2.30 -20.81 -4.04
C THR A 171 -1.47 -20.80 -2.76
N SER A 172 -0.35 -20.07 -2.73
CA SER A 172 0.53 -19.98 -1.56
C SER A 172 0.00 -19.02 -0.49
N ILE A 173 -0.76 -18.00 -0.91
CA ILE A 173 -1.29 -16.96 -0.02
C ILE A 173 -2.69 -17.28 0.48
N LEU A 174 -3.45 -18.09 -0.28
CA LEU A 174 -4.82 -18.44 0.05
C LEU A 174 -4.96 -19.03 1.47
N PRO A 175 -4.14 -20.00 1.93
CA PRO A 175 -4.24 -20.54 3.28
C PRO A 175 -4.04 -19.50 4.40
N LEU A 176 -3.35 -18.40 4.10
CA LEU A 176 -3.13 -17.30 5.04
C LEU A 176 -4.34 -16.37 5.12
N LEU A 177 -5.12 -16.25 4.04
CA LEU A 177 -6.31 -15.39 3.98
C LEU A 177 -7.59 -16.11 4.40
N THR A 178 -7.74 -17.41 4.11
CA THR A 178 -8.95 -18.20 4.40
C THR A 178 -9.44 -18.07 5.84
N PRO A 179 -8.58 -18.11 6.89
CA PRO A 179 -9.04 -17.97 8.28
C PRO A 179 -9.63 -16.58 8.60
N HIS A 180 -9.41 -15.60 7.73
CA HIS A 180 -9.77 -14.20 7.94
C HIS A 180 -10.81 -13.68 6.95
N THR A 181 -11.42 -14.56 6.15
CA THR A 181 -12.48 -14.21 5.18
C THR A 181 -13.65 -13.46 5.81
N HIS A 182 -14.03 -13.83 7.02
CA HIS A 182 -15.06 -13.14 7.81
C HIS A 182 -14.71 -11.69 8.20
N ARG A 183 -13.46 -11.26 8.02
CA ARG A 183 -13.00 -9.88 8.29
C ARG A 183 -12.86 -9.06 7.02
N ILE A 184 -12.81 -9.70 5.85
CA ILE A 184 -12.65 -9.01 4.57
C ILE A 184 -13.95 -8.25 4.27
N ARG A 185 -13.88 -6.93 4.28
CA ARG A 185 -15.01 -6.04 4.00
C ARG A 185 -14.92 -5.37 2.64
N ARG A 186 -13.71 -5.19 2.12
CA ARG A 186 -13.49 -4.57 0.83
C ARG A 186 -12.50 -5.37 0.03
N ILE A 187 -12.81 -5.60 -1.24
CA ILE A 187 -11.88 -6.14 -2.23
C ILE A 187 -11.77 -5.13 -3.35
N LEU A 188 -10.55 -4.77 -3.70
CA LEU A 188 -10.20 -3.93 -4.84
C LEU A 188 -9.33 -4.76 -5.77
N VAL A 189 -9.83 -5.11 -6.95
CA VAL A 189 -9.06 -5.84 -7.96
C VAL A 189 -8.62 -4.85 -9.03
N ARG A 190 -7.32 -4.80 -9.30
CA ARG A 190 -6.71 -3.91 -10.29
C ARG A 190 -6.10 -4.72 -11.43
N PRO A 191 -6.04 -4.16 -12.65
CA PRO A 191 -5.20 -4.75 -13.68
C PRO A 191 -3.73 -4.71 -13.22
N PRO A 192 -2.88 -5.61 -13.71
CA PRO A 192 -1.47 -5.61 -13.34
C PRO A 192 -0.84 -4.27 -13.74
N THR A 193 -0.15 -3.62 -12.79
CA THR A 193 0.40 -2.26 -12.96
C THR A 193 1.51 -2.15 -14.02
N MET A 194 2.03 -3.26 -14.55
CA MET A 194 3.09 -3.25 -15.53
C MET A 194 2.61 -3.65 -16.93
N TYR A 195 2.85 -2.74 -17.88
CA TYR A 195 2.86 -2.96 -19.33
C TYR A 195 3.96 -3.94 -19.80
N GLU A 196 4.56 -4.74 -18.91
CA GLU A 196 5.42 -5.87 -19.28
C GLU A 196 4.62 -7.09 -19.74
N THR A 197 3.47 -6.82 -20.39
CA THR A 197 2.84 -7.65 -21.43
C THR A 197 3.75 -7.89 -22.65
N ILE A 198 5.04 -8.14 -22.43
CA ILE A 198 5.91 -8.68 -23.45
C ILE A 198 6.44 -10.01 -22.92
N ARG A 199 5.65 -11.04 -23.23
CA ARG A 199 6.08 -12.43 -23.44
C ARG A 199 6.33 -13.26 -22.20
N THR A 200 5.28 -13.87 -21.68
CA THR A 200 5.35 -15.32 -21.43
C THR A 200 4.04 -15.93 -21.91
N ASP A 201 4.15 -16.95 -22.78
CA ASP A 201 3.07 -17.83 -23.27
C ASP A 201 2.44 -18.67 -22.12
N ASP A 202 2.53 -18.22 -20.87
CA ASP A 202 2.17 -18.99 -19.70
C ASP A 202 0.66 -18.89 -19.46
N ALA A 203 -0.03 -19.93 -19.88
CA ALA A 203 -1.48 -20.15 -19.87
C ALA A 203 -2.14 -20.23 -18.47
N PHE A 204 -1.56 -19.63 -17.44
CA PHE A 204 -2.07 -19.65 -16.06
C PHE A 204 -2.23 -18.23 -15.49
N SER A 205 -2.97 -17.38 -16.20
CA SER A 205 -3.60 -16.23 -15.55
C SER A 205 -4.77 -16.74 -14.72
N TRP A 206 -4.75 -16.50 -13.41
CA TRP A 206 -5.95 -16.68 -12.60
C TRP A 206 -7.00 -15.70 -13.08
N ASP A 207 -8.17 -16.19 -13.48
CA ASP A 207 -9.29 -15.31 -13.76
C ASP A 207 -9.78 -14.71 -12.44
N PHE A 208 -10.37 -13.51 -12.52
CA PHE A 208 -10.98 -12.84 -11.37
C PHE A 208 -11.93 -13.78 -10.59
N ASP A 209 -12.69 -14.60 -11.30
CA ASP A 209 -13.60 -15.57 -10.69
C ASP A 209 -12.86 -16.57 -9.83
N ASP A 210 -11.75 -17.13 -10.32
CA ASP A 210 -10.98 -18.13 -9.59
C ASP A 210 -10.42 -17.56 -8.29
N ILE A 211 -9.99 -16.30 -8.31
CA ILE A 211 -9.53 -15.57 -7.12
C ILE A 211 -10.67 -15.45 -6.10
N ILE A 212 -11.85 -15.00 -6.55
CA ILE A 212 -12.99 -14.79 -5.66
C ILE A 212 -13.56 -16.12 -5.14
N TYR A 213 -13.71 -17.15 -5.99
CA TYR A 213 -14.21 -18.46 -5.60
C TYR A 213 -13.29 -19.16 -4.61
N SER A 214 -11.99 -19.06 -4.81
CA SER A 214 -11.02 -19.73 -3.94
C SER A 214 -10.92 -19.11 -2.56
N LEU A 215 -11.25 -17.82 -2.37
CA LEU A 215 -11.44 -17.21 -1.03
C LEU A 215 -12.61 -17.85 -0.27
N GLY A 216 -13.54 -18.52 -0.96
CA GLY A 216 -14.72 -19.11 -0.38
C GLY A 216 -15.79 -18.05 -0.01
N PRO A 217 -16.71 -18.37 0.91
CA PRO A 217 -17.80 -17.47 1.28
C PRO A 217 -17.29 -16.19 1.97
N LEU A 218 -17.59 -15.04 1.36
CA LEU A 218 -17.22 -13.72 1.88
C LEU A 218 -18.42 -13.02 2.52
N HIS A 219 -18.89 -13.56 3.64
CA HIS A 219 -20.12 -13.07 4.29
C HIS A 219 -20.06 -11.62 4.79
N ALA A 220 -18.86 -11.11 5.06
CA ALA A 220 -18.63 -9.75 5.55
C ALA A 220 -18.24 -8.75 4.45
N LEU A 221 -18.16 -9.19 3.19
CA LEU A 221 -17.79 -8.31 2.09
C LEU A 221 -18.90 -7.27 1.87
N GLU A 222 -18.54 -5.99 1.94
CA GLU A 222 -19.43 -4.84 1.79
C GLU A 222 -19.19 -4.11 0.47
N ASP A 223 -17.94 -4.10 -0.02
CA ASP A 223 -17.53 -3.39 -1.24
C ASP A 223 -16.61 -4.26 -2.11
N LEU A 224 -16.93 -4.37 -3.39
CA LEU A 224 -16.14 -5.03 -4.42
C LEU A 224 -15.88 -4.04 -5.54
N THR A 225 -14.66 -3.54 -5.63
CA THR A 225 -14.22 -2.66 -6.71
C THR A 225 -13.38 -3.45 -7.69
N VAL A 226 -13.72 -3.41 -8.98
CA VAL A 226 -12.98 -4.05 -10.07
C VAL A 226 -12.54 -2.95 -11.03
N CYS A 227 -11.24 -2.78 -11.22
CA CYS A 227 -10.67 -1.75 -12.08
C CYS A 227 -10.29 -2.33 -13.45
N GLY A 228 -10.40 -1.51 -14.50
CA GLY A 228 -9.95 -1.85 -15.85
C GLY A 228 -10.92 -2.71 -16.65
N ASP A 229 -10.49 -3.16 -17.83
CA ASP A 229 -11.27 -4.02 -18.73
C ASP A 229 -11.20 -5.50 -18.31
N LEU A 230 -11.37 -5.76 -17.01
CA LEU A 230 -11.63 -7.10 -16.48
C LEU A 230 -13.08 -7.47 -16.84
N LEU A 231 -13.34 -7.58 -18.15
CA LEU A 231 -14.61 -7.92 -18.76
C LEU A 231 -15.00 -9.33 -18.34
N THR A 232 -15.64 -9.43 -17.19
CA THR A 232 -16.31 -10.67 -16.80
C THR A 232 -17.68 -10.72 -17.46
N SER A 233 -18.00 -11.85 -18.08
CA SER A 233 -19.36 -12.13 -18.55
C SER A 233 -20.33 -12.03 -17.36
N ILE A 234 -21.56 -11.56 -17.57
CA ILE A 234 -22.58 -11.52 -16.51
C ILE A 234 -22.75 -12.88 -15.81
N ASP A 235 -22.56 -13.98 -16.54
CA ASP A 235 -22.64 -15.35 -16.02
C ASP A 235 -21.59 -15.67 -14.94
N GLN A 236 -20.51 -14.90 -14.87
CA GLN A 236 -19.40 -15.08 -13.94
C GLN A 236 -19.72 -14.56 -12.54
N TRP A 237 -20.66 -13.61 -12.43
CA TRP A 237 -21.08 -13.02 -11.16
C TRP A 237 -21.98 -13.92 -10.29
N LYS A 238 -22.12 -15.21 -10.63
CA LYS A 238 -22.89 -16.19 -9.82
C LYS A 238 -22.38 -16.32 -8.39
N PHE A 239 -21.09 -16.05 -8.15
CA PHE A 239 -20.52 -16.06 -6.81
C PHE A 239 -21.13 -15.01 -5.86
N LEU A 240 -21.74 -13.94 -6.39
CA LEU A 240 -22.35 -12.88 -5.59
C LEU A 240 -23.46 -13.38 -4.65
N VAL A 241 -24.09 -14.51 -4.99
CA VAL A 241 -25.12 -15.16 -4.14
C VAL A 241 -24.56 -15.48 -2.75
N ASN A 242 -23.25 -15.76 -2.65
CA ASN A 242 -22.59 -16.10 -1.40
C ASN A 242 -22.13 -14.88 -0.58
N MET A 243 -22.50 -13.65 -0.99
CA MET A 243 -22.05 -12.38 -0.39
C MET A 243 -23.23 -11.54 0.11
N PRO A 244 -23.92 -11.96 1.19
CA PRO A 244 -25.15 -11.33 1.65
C PRO A 244 -24.96 -9.87 2.10
N SER A 245 -23.76 -9.51 2.54
CA SER A 245 -23.44 -8.15 3.02
C SER A 245 -23.00 -7.20 1.92
N LEU A 246 -22.86 -7.67 0.67
CA LEU A 246 -22.31 -6.85 -0.41
C LEU A 246 -23.27 -5.71 -0.76
N ARG A 247 -22.77 -4.48 -0.63
CA ARG A 247 -23.55 -3.25 -0.85
C ARG A 247 -23.14 -2.56 -2.13
N TYR A 248 -21.84 -2.56 -2.41
CA TYR A 248 -21.25 -1.81 -3.51
C TYR A 248 -20.49 -2.74 -4.43
N ILE A 249 -20.77 -2.62 -5.73
CA ILE A 249 -19.94 -3.15 -6.80
C ILE A 249 -19.57 -1.96 -7.67
N THR A 250 -18.29 -1.66 -7.76
CA THR A 250 -17.79 -0.52 -8.53
C THR A 250 -16.90 -1.05 -9.64
N GLU A 251 -17.27 -0.81 -10.89
CA GLU A 251 -16.40 -1.07 -12.03
C GLU A 251 -15.79 0.25 -12.50
N THR A 252 -14.50 0.48 -12.22
CA THR A 252 -13.82 1.69 -12.68
C THR A 252 -13.12 1.41 -14.01
N ARG A 253 -13.80 1.74 -15.11
CA ARG A 253 -13.16 1.89 -16.43
C ARG A 253 -12.55 3.29 -16.52
N ALA A 254 -11.27 3.38 -16.87
CA ALA A 254 -10.68 4.67 -17.15
C ALA A 254 -11.02 5.12 -18.59
N PRO A 255 -11.43 6.39 -18.84
CA PRO A 255 -11.96 7.38 -17.90
C PRO A 255 -13.46 7.63 -18.11
N PHE A 256 -14.10 8.25 -17.10
CA PHE A 256 -15.50 8.67 -17.00
C PHE A 256 -16.49 7.64 -16.43
N SER A 257 -16.60 7.58 -15.11
CA SER A 257 -17.79 8.06 -14.37
C SER A 257 -17.70 7.64 -12.89
N ARG A 258 -17.73 8.63 -11.99
CA ARG A 258 -17.81 8.42 -10.53
C ARG A 258 -19.19 8.92 -10.11
N LEU A 259 -20.06 8.04 -9.64
CA LEU A 259 -21.39 8.41 -9.13
C LEU A 259 -21.49 8.12 -7.64
N VAL A 260 -21.95 9.13 -6.90
CA VAL A 260 -22.16 9.11 -5.44
C VAL A 260 -23.64 8.83 -5.17
N ALA A 261 -23.96 8.04 -4.12
CA ALA A 261 -25.33 7.76 -3.70
C ALA A 261 -25.61 8.20 -2.25
N GLU A 262 -26.79 8.78 -2.02
CA GLU A 262 -27.29 9.23 -0.72
C GLU A 262 -27.80 8.07 0.17
N PRO A 263 -27.75 8.21 1.52
CA PRO A 263 -28.12 7.15 2.45
C PRO A 263 -29.63 7.08 2.74
N GLY A 264 -30.26 5.93 2.50
CA GLY A 264 -31.64 5.68 2.92
C GLY A 264 -32.18 4.27 2.64
N THR A 265 -32.37 3.49 3.71
CA THR A 265 -33.27 2.32 3.90
C THR A 265 -33.10 1.06 3.02
N HIS A 266 -32.72 -0.02 3.72
CA HIS A 266 -32.99 -1.45 3.47
C HIS A 266 -32.68 -2.06 2.08
N SER A 267 -31.56 -2.80 2.04
CA SER A 267 -31.37 -4.06 1.30
C SER A 267 -31.75 -4.09 -0.19
N HIS A 268 -31.17 -3.19 -0.98
CA HIS A 268 -31.07 -3.34 -2.43
C HIS A 268 -29.60 -3.20 -2.85
N LEU A 269 -29.03 -4.27 -3.41
CA LEU A 269 -27.69 -4.26 -4.00
C LEU A 269 -27.77 -3.42 -5.27
N ARG A 270 -27.36 -2.16 -5.21
CA ARG A 270 -27.52 -1.20 -6.30
C ARG A 270 -26.22 -1.21 -7.10
N ILE A 271 -26.27 -1.85 -8.26
CA ILE A 271 -25.14 -1.97 -9.18
C ILE A 271 -25.10 -0.71 -10.02
N LEU A 272 -24.03 0.07 -9.89
CA LEU A 272 -23.88 1.37 -10.57
C LEU A 272 -23.11 1.14 -11.88
N TYR A 273 -23.85 0.84 -12.96
CA TYR A 273 -23.33 0.81 -14.32
C TYR A 273 -23.81 2.04 -15.12
N SER A 274 -23.15 2.34 -16.24
CA SER A 274 -23.81 3.09 -17.33
C SER A 274 -25.12 2.37 -17.70
N GLU A 275 -26.14 3.13 -18.09
CA GLU A 275 -27.60 2.83 -17.98
C GLU A 275 -28.11 1.47 -18.50
N VAL A 276 -27.30 0.64 -19.16
CA VAL A 276 -27.75 -0.58 -19.85
C VAL A 276 -27.56 -1.86 -19.01
N THR A 277 -26.52 -1.97 -18.18
CA THR A 277 -26.15 -3.26 -17.53
C THR A 277 -26.72 -3.45 -16.11
N ALA A 278 -27.02 -2.37 -15.39
CA ALA A 278 -27.52 -2.42 -14.01
C ALA A 278 -28.91 -3.08 -13.88
N VAL A 279 -29.73 -2.98 -14.92
CA VAL A 279 -31.11 -3.51 -14.94
C VAL A 279 -31.14 -5.03 -15.07
N GLU A 280 -30.16 -5.65 -15.72
CA GLU A 280 -30.12 -7.10 -15.94
C GLU A 280 -29.68 -7.86 -14.68
N LEU A 281 -28.66 -7.39 -13.97
CA LEU A 281 -28.16 -8.06 -12.76
C LEU A 281 -29.17 -8.02 -11.60
N LEU A 282 -29.91 -6.91 -11.45
CA LEU A 282 -31.01 -6.81 -10.47
C LEU A 282 -32.20 -7.71 -10.84
N LYS A 283 -32.53 -7.83 -12.13
CA LYS A 283 -33.52 -8.79 -12.61
C LYS A 283 -33.07 -10.23 -12.37
N HIS A 284 -31.80 -10.54 -12.60
CA HIS A 284 -31.26 -11.89 -12.43
C HIS A 284 -31.23 -12.33 -10.96
N ARG A 285 -30.94 -11.41 -10.02
CA ARG A 285 -31.04 -11.71 -8.58
C ARG A 285 -32.48 -11.94 -8.12
N SER A 286 -33.43 -11.14 -8.62
CA SER A 286 -34.87 -11.36 -8.37
C SER A 286 -35.34 -12.69 -8.95
N GLN A 287 -34.90 -13.05 -10.17
CA GLN A 287 -35.21 -14.32 -10.79
C GLN A 287 -34.61 -15.53 -10.06
N LEU A 288 -33.36 -15.43 -9.59
CA LEU A 288 -32.74 -16.49 -8.79
C LEU A 288 -33.46 -16.71 -7.45
N HIS A 289 -33.87 -15.64 -6.77
CA HIS A 289 -34.64 -15.75 -5.54
C HIS A 289 -36.02 -16.39 -5.76
N ASN A 290 -36.67 -16.09 -6.89
CA ASN A 290 -37.93 -16.72 -7.27
C ASN A 290 -37.77 -18.21 -7.65
N LEU A 291 -36.62 -18.61 -8.22
CA LEU A 291 -36.34 -20.01 -8.57
C LEU A 291 -36.03 -20.87 -7.33
N GLU A 292 -35.38 -20.32 -6.30
CA GLU A 292 -35.14 -21.01 -5.03
C GLU A 292 -36.43 -21.18 -4.19
N GLU A 293 -37.35 -20.22 -4.23
CA GLU A 293 -38.67 -20.36 -3.59
C GLU A 293 -39.54 -21.43 -4.26
N LEU A 294 -39.49 -21.53 -5.60
CA LEU A 294 -40.20 -22.55 -6.37
C LEU A 294 -39.64 -23.96 -6.13
N SER A 295 -38.31 -24.12 -6.03
CA SER A 295 -37.71 -25.44 -5.73
C SER A 295 -37.96 -25.88 -4.27
N SER A 296 -38.05 -24.92 -3.35
CA SER A 296 -38.35 -25.20 -1.93
C SER A 296 -39.82 -25.56 -1.68
N THR A 297 -40.74 -25.10 -2.53
CA THR A 297 -42.17 -25.45 -2.41
C THR A 297 -42.50 -26.82 -3.02
N GLU A 298 -41.75 -27.30 -4.02
CA GLU A 298 -41.91 -28.65 -4.56
C GLU A 298 -41.35 -29.74 -3.63
N ALA A 299 -40.38 -29.41 -2.76
CA ALA A 299 -39.75 -30.38 -1.85
C ALA A 299 -40.61 -30.75 -0.61
N TYR A 300 -41.68 -30.01 -0.30
CA TYR A 300 -42.59 -30.28 0.83
C TYR A 300 -43.93 -30.92 0.40
N GLY A 301 -44.05 -31.30 -0.88
CA GLY A 301 -45.24 -31.90 -1.47
C GLY A 301 -45.09 -33.36 -1.85
N HIS A 302 -44.42 -34.20 -1.03
CA HIS A 302 -44.47 -35.67 -1.17
C HIS A 302 -44.34 -36.37 0.19
#